data_AF-A0AAV4WQV5-F1
#
_entry.id   AF-A0AAV4WQV5-F1
#
_cell.length_a   1.000
_cell.length_b   1.000
_cell.length_c   1.000
_cell.angle_alpha   90.00
_cell.angle_beta   90.00
_cell.angle_gamma   90.00
#
_symmetry.space_group_name_H-M   'P 1'
#
loop_
_entity.id
_entity.type
_entity.pdbx_description
1 polymer ?
#
loop_
_entity_poly.entity_id
_entity_poly.type
_entity_poly.pdbx_seq_one_letter_code
_entity_poly.pdbx_strand_id
1 'polypeptide(L)'
;RKALESPLSEIELSKTADEVFFYGVNSKSELLTIRLARSTDHKAEALIRIQLSNGKVYQLKETSGFQQEGCDKRTFSCGRLKLHYLSPMRRWRIFFNGLLRETSEKDAESQKMVHVKFALMWRATTDAFDFLSDINNKILATGLAKVKWNTYLPPVE
;
A
#
# COMPACT_ATOMS: atom_id res chain seq x y z
N ARG A 1 21.20 -7.91 1.26
CA ARG A 1 19.81 -8.00 1.78
C ARG A 1 19.55 -7.21 3.05
N LYS A 2 20.42 -7.22 4.07
CA LYS A 2 20.24 -6.47 5.34
C LYS A 2 19.95 -4.96 5.17
N ALA A 3 20.38 -4.35 4.07
CA ALA A 3 20.19 -2.93 3.79
C ALA A 3 18.71 -2.53 3.56
N LEU A 4 17.91 -3.34 2.85
CA LEU A 4 16.49 -3.02 2.56
C LEU A 4 15.59 -3.09 3.79
N GLU A 5 15.96 -3.96 4.74
CA GLU A 5 15.23 -4.17 5.98
C GLU A 5 15.76 -3.29 7.12
N SER A 6 16.76 -2.45 6.83
CA SER A 6 17.32 -1.48 7.77
C SER A 6 16.62 -0.12 7.61
N PRO A 7 16.43 0.63 8.70
CA PRO A 7 15.87 1.98 8.61
C PRO A 7 16.84 2.91 7.85
N LEU A 8 16.27 3.83 7.07
CA LEU A 8 17.02 4.94 6.49
C LEU A 8 17.44 5.95 7.58
N SER A 9 18.49 6.72 7.31
CA SER A 9 18.87 7.84 8.19
C SER A 9 17.82 8.95 8.16
N GLU A 10 17.76 9.78 9.20
CA GLU A 10 16.81 10.91 9.26
C GLU A 10 16.98 11.89 8.10
N ILE A 11 18.23 12.10 7.65
CA ILE A 11 18.55 12.97 6.51
C ILE A 11 17.96 12.39 5.22
N GLU A 12 18.06 11.08 5.02
CA GLU A 12 17.50 10.42 3.84
C GLU A 12 15.97 10.38 3.90
N LEU A 13 15.38 10.12 5.06
CA LEU A 13 13.93 10.13 5.27
C LEU A 13 13.32 11.50 4.93
N SER A 14 13.99 12.60 5.29
CA SER A 14 13.51 13.96 4.97
C SER A 14 13.45 14.27 3.48
N LYS A 15 14.21 13.53 2.65
CA LYS A 15 14.33 13.75 1.20
C LYS A 15 13.60 12.73 0.35
N THR A 16 13.03 11.71 0.98
CA THR A 16 12.40 10.57 0.31
C THR A 16 10.91 10.52 0.61
N ALA A 17 10.16 10.00 -0.36
CA ALA A 17 8.80 9.53 -0.16
C ALA A 17 8.85 8.01 0.05
N ASP A 18 8.02 7.51 0.96
CA ASP A 18 7.96 6.09 1.29
C ASP A 18 6.55 5.57 1.16
N GLU A 19 6.41 4.31 0.76
CA GLU A 19 5.12 3.65 0.64
C GLU A 19 5.19 2.20 1.11
N VAL A 20 4.12 1.75 1.74
CA VAL A 20 3.83 0.33 1.90
C VAL A 20 2.48 -0.01 1.31
N PHE A 21 2.44 -1.06 0.50
CA PHE A 21 1.27 -1.52 -0.22
C PHE A 21 1.02 -3.01 0.06
N PHE A 22 -0.20 -3.33 0.46
CA PHE A 22 -0.67 -4.69 0.72
C PHE A 22 -1.82 -5.01 -0.23
N TYR A 23 -1.71 -6.14 -0.92
CA TYR A 23 -2.72 -6.64 -1.86
C TYR A 23 -2.96 -8.11 -1.61
N GLY A 24 -4.18 -8.48 -1.21
CA GLY A 24 -4.56 -9.86 -0.95
C GLY A 24 -5.89 -10.20 -1.59
N VAL A 25 -5.96 -11.38 -2.19
CA VAL A 25 -7.19 -11.97 -2.75
C VAL A 25 -7.41 -13.36 -2.17
N ASN A 26 -8.66 -13.78 -2.04
CA ASN A 26 -9.01 -15.14 -1.65
C ASN A 26 -9.69 -15.92 -2.78
N SER A 27 -10.02 -17.20 -2.52
CA SER A 27 -10.65 -18.10 -3.51
C SER A 27 -12.07 -17.70 -3.92
N LYS A 28 -12.68 -16.72 -3.23
CA LYS A 28 -14.00 -16.18 -3.56
C LYS A 28 -13.93 -14.86 -4.32
N SER A 29 -12.74 -14.49 -4.81
CA SER A 29 -12.48 -13.20 -5.47
C SER A 29 -12.76 -12.00 -4.56
N GLU A 30 -12.71 -12.17 -3.24
CA GLU A 30 -12.71 -11.05 -2.30
C GLU A 30 -11.32 -10.44 -2.28
N LEU A 31 -11.26 -9.12 -2.31
CA LEU A 31 -10.03 -8.34 -2.44
C LEU A 31 -9.86 -7.41 -1.26
N LEU A 32 -8.64 -7.37 -0.74
CA LEU A 32 -8.17 -6.36 0.20
C LEU A 32 -7.00 -5.60 -0.42
N THR A 33 -7.09 -4.27 -0.41
CA THR A 33 -5.99 -3.38 -0.76
C THR A 33 -5.81 -2.35 0.35
N ILE A 34 -4.59 -2.24 0.86
CA ILE A 34 -4.22 -1.25 1.87
C ILE A 34 -2.92 -0.59 1.44
N ARG A 35 -2.91 0.73 1.40
CA ARG A 35 -1.72 1.54 1.13
C ARG A 35 -1.55 2.56 2.23
N LEU A 36 -0.32 2.77 2.65
CA LEU A 36 0.05 3.92 3.45
C LEU A 36 1.33 4.51 2.85
N ALA A 37 1.26 5.78 2.46
CA ALA A 37 2.36 6.50 1.86
C ALA A 37 2.66 7.77 2.65
N ARG A 38 3.92 8.19 2.64
CA ARG A 38 4.40 9.46 3.15
C ARG A 38 5.05 10.21 2.01
N SER A 39 4.56 11.40 1.70
CA SER A 39 5.16 12.31 0.73
C SER A 39 6.33 13.09 1.34
N THR A 40 7.10 13.76 0.48
CA THR A 40 8.25 14.59 0.88
C THR A 40 7.87 15.81 1.71
N ASP A 41 6.60 16.25 1.65
CA ASP A 41 6.04 17.31 2.51
C ASP A 41 5.56 16.78 3.88
N HIS A 42 5.95 15.56 4.25
CA HIS A 42 5.59 14.87 5.49
C HIS A 42 4.09 14.60 5.68
N LYS A 43 3.27 14.75 4.62
CA LYS A 43 1.87 14.32 4.67
C LYS A 43 1.77 12.82 4.49
N ALA A 44 0.83 12.21 5.22
CA ALA A 44 0.52 10.80 5.08
C ALA A 44 -0.75 10.64 4.25
N GLU A 45 -0.72 9.66 3.35
CA GLU A 45 -1.86 9.24 2.56
C GLU A 45 -2.20 7.78 2.90
N ALA A 46 -3.46 7.50 3.21
CA ALA A 46 -3.96 6.13 3.38
C ALA A 46 -4.98 5.77 2.32
N LEU A 47 -4.90 4.55 1.80
CA LEU A 47 -5.94 3.94 0.96
C LEU A 47 -6.37 2.63 1.61
N ILE A 48 -7.68 2.42 1.70
CA ILE A 48 -8.27 1.14 2.04
C ILE A 48 -9.34 0.84 1.00
N ARG A 49 -9.26 -0.34 0.41
CA ARG A 49 -10.32 -0.89 -0.45
C ARG A 49 -10.57 -2.34 -0.07
N ILE A 50 -11.83 -2.66 0.21
CA ILE A 50 -12.30 -4.02 0.46
C ILE A 50 -13.39 -4.32 -0.56
N GLN A 51 -13.28 -5.40 -1.29
CA GLN A 51 -14.33 -5.87 -2.18
C GLN A 51 -14.77 -7.26 -1.74
N LEU A 52 -16.07 -7.42 -1.52
CA LEU A 52 -16.69 -8.66 -1.10
C LEU A 52 -17.28 -9.40 -2.29
N SER A 53 -17.50 -10.71 -2.14
CA SER A 53 -18.02 -11.57 -3.21
C SER A 53 -19.47 -11.25 -3.59
N ASN A 54 -20.18 -10.50 -2.76
CA ASN A 54 -21.54 -10.02 -3.02
C ASN A 54 -21.58 -8.73 -3.86
N GLY A 55 -20.44 -8.29 -4.40
CA GLY A 55 -20.33 -7.08 -5.23
C GLY A 55 -20.25 -5.77 -4.46
N LYS A 56 -20.28 -5.80 -3.11
CA LYS A 56 -20.08 -4.60 -2.30
C LYS A 56 -18.60 -4.23 -2.23
N VAL A 57 -18.35 -2.93 -2.30
CA VAL A 57 -17.02 -2.32 -2.19
C VAL A 57 -17.02 -1.32 -1.05
N TYR A 58 -16.00 -1.37 -0.22
CA TYR A 58 -15.77 -0.43 0.88
C TYR A 58 -14.48 0.32 0.62
N GLN A 59 -14.55 1.65 0.59
CA GLN A 59 -13.42 2.52 0.28
C GLN A 59 -13.24 3.63 1.31
N LEU A 60 -11.99 3.94 1.62
CA LEU A 60 -11.66 5.10 2.43
C LEU A 60 -11.80 6.37 1.58
N LYS A 61 -12.70 7.29 1.97
CA LYS A 61 -13.00 8.51 1.21
C LYS A 61 -11.98 9.63 1.47
N GLU A 62 -11.56 9.79 2.73
CA GLU A 62 -10.59 10.80 3.14
C GLU A 62 -9.24 10.13 3.41
N THR A 63 -8.26 10.44 2.55
CA THR A 63 -6.96 9.77 2.53
C THR A 63 -5.86 10.60 3.14
N SER A 64 -6.03 11.92 3.25
CA SER A 64 -5.00 12.86 3.73
C SER A 64 -5.09 13.09 5.24
N GLY A 65 -4.02 12.78 5.95
CA GLY A 65 -3.87 13.07 7.36
C GLY A 65 -2.42 13.40 7.71
N PHE A 66 -2.22 14.03 8.85
CA PHE A 66 -0.89 14.10 9.44
C PHE A 66 -0.56 12.72 10.01
N GLN A 67 0.66 12.25 9.75
CA GLN A 67 1.20 11.13 10.50
C GLN A 67 1.17 11.54 11.97
N GLN A 68 0.38 10.84 12.78
CA GLN A 68 0.38 11.09 14.21
C GLN A 68 1.78 10.72 14.71
N GLU A 69 2.49 11.68 15.32
CA GLU A 69 3.77 11.40 15.97
C GLU A 69 3.55 10.33 17.03
N GLY A 70 3.88 9.09 16.68
CA GLY A 70 3.76 7.94 17.55
C GLY A 70 4.99 7.84 18.43
N CYS A 71 4.79 7.59 19.73
CA CYS A 71 5.87 7.24 20.66
C CYS A 71 6.59 5.94 20.25
N ASP A 72 5.92 5.09 19.45
CA ASP A 72 6.46 3.83 18.95
C ASP A 72 7.02 3.98 17.52
N LYS A 73 8.35 3.89 17.40
CA LYS A 73 9.11 3.89 16.13
C LYS A 73 8.75 2.73 15.19
N ARG A 74 7.90 1.79 15.63
CA ARG A 74 7.44 0.64 14.83
C ARG A 74 6.05 0.78 14.22
N THR A 75 5.38 1.89 14.52
CA THR A 75 4.00 2.12 14.08
C THR A 75 3.94 3.27 13.09
N PHE A 76 3.30 3.01 11.95
CA PHE A 76 2.88 4.00 10.98
C PHE A 76 1.37 4.17 11.05
N SER A 77 0.89 5.42 10.99
CA SER A 77 -0.53 5.69 11.08
C SER A 77 -0.95 6.88 10.24
N CYS A 78 -2.13 6.77 9.64
CA CYS A 78 -2.83 7.86 8.97
C CYS A 78 -4.32 7.71 9.30
N GLY A 79 -4.89 8.73 9.96
CA GLY A 79 -6.26 8.69 10.45
C GLY A 79 -6.53 7.50 11.38
N ARG A 80 -7.45 6.62 10.98
CA ARG A 80 -7.84 5.42 11.75
C ARG A 80 -7.13 4.12 11.32
N LEU A 81 -6.25 4.20 10.33
CA LEU A 81 -5.40 3.10 9.89
C LEU A 81 -4.09 3.11 10.68
N LYS A 82 -3.73 1.95 11.24
CA LYS A 82 -2.46 1.73 11.94
C LYS A 82 -1.76 0.49 11.39
N LEU A 83 -0.49 0.65 11.06
CA LEU A 83 0.39 -0.40 10.57
C LEU A 83 1.56 -0.55 11.54
N HIS A 84 1.66 -1.70 12.20
CA HIS A 84 2.75 -1.99 13.14
C HIS A 84 3.62 -3.12 12.57
N TYR A 85 4.87 -2.84 12.25
CA TYR A 85 5.77 -3.89 11.77
C TYR A 85 6.34 -4.71 12.93
N LEU A 86 6.34 -6.02 12.76
CA LEU A 86 7.03 -6.98 13.63
C LEU A 86 8.40 -7.33 13.07
N SER A 87 8.50 -7.34 11.74
CA SER A 87 9.72 -7.56 10.97
C SER A 87 9.59 -6.73 9.70
N PRO A 88 10.50 -5.77 9.44
CA PRO A 88 10.47 -4.93 8.24
C PRO A 88 10.26 -5.78 6.98
N MET A 89 9.44 -5.29 6.05
CA MET A 89 9.08 -5.96 4.78
C MET A 89 8.43 -7.36 4.88
N ARG A 90 8.36 -7.98 6.06
CA ARG A 90 7.94 -9.39 6.21
C ARG A 90 6.68 -9.59 7.02
N ARG A 91 6.56 -8.94 8.18
CA ARG A 91 5.48 -9.21 9.14
C ARG A 91 4.90 -7.92 9.67
N TRP A 92 3.59 -7.77 9.50
CA TRP A 92 2.87 -6.56 9.89
C TRP A 92 1.57 -6.91 10.60
N ARG A 93 1.21 -6.07 11.57
CA ARG A 93 -0.14 -6.02 12.14
C ARG A 93 -0.83 -4.80 11.57
N ILE A 94 -2.02 -4.99 11.02
CA ILE A 94 -2.79 -3.97 10.34
C ILE A 94 -4.09 -3.80 11.10
N PHE A 95 -4.40 -2.57 11.53
CA PHE A 95 -5.60 -2.26 12.28
C PHE A 95 -6.35 -1.11 11.62
N PHE A 96 -7.66 -1.25 11.53
CA PHE A 96 -8.55 -0.16 11.15
C PHE A 96 -9.80 -0.19 12.01
N ASN A 97 -10.25 0.99 12.42
CA ASN A 97 -11.49 1.17 13.16
C ASN A 97 -12.09 2.54 12.84
N GLY A 98 -12.93 2.59 11.80
CA GLY A 98 -13.42 3.84 11.25
C GLY A 98 -14.54 3.65 10.24
N LEU A 99 -14.90 4.72 9.55
CA LEU A 99 -15.94 4.70 8.52
C LEU A 99 -15.32 4.47 7.15
N LEU A 100 -15.95 3.61 6.34
CA LEU A 100 -15.67 3.44 4.92
C LEU A 100 -16.95 3.72 4.13
N ARG A 101 -16.79 4.26 2.93
CA ARG A 101 -17.88 4.43 1.97
C ARG A 101 -18.23 3.07 1.38
N GLU A 102 -19.48 2.65 1.51
CA GLU A 102 -20.03 1.45 0.86
C GLU A 102 -20.56 1.84 -0.52
N THR A 103 -20.12 1.14 -1.56
CA THR A 103 -20.65 1.22 -2.93
C THR A 103 -20.96 -0.18 -3.46
N SER A 104 -21.73 -0.26 -4.54
CA SER A 104 -22.00 -1.50 -5.27
C SER A 104 -22.16 -1.22 -6.75
N GLU A 105 -22.19 -2.25 -7.59
CA GLU A 105 -22.45 -2.09 -9.04
C GLU A 105 -23.73 -1.31 -9.35
N LYS A 106 -24.77 -1.48 -8.53
CA LYS A 106 -26.07 -0.80 -8.70
C LYS A 106 -26.10 0.61 -8.11
N ASP A 107 -25.14 0.96 -7.25
CA ASP A 107 -25.08 2.21 -6.51
C ASP A 107 -23.62 2.63 -6.33
N ALA A 108 -22.99 3.02 -7.43
CA ALA A 108 -21.59 3.43 -7.46
C ALA A 108 -21.39 4.81 -6.81
N GLU A 109 -22.40 5.67 -6.84
CA GLU A 109 -22.35 7.05 -6.33
C GLU A 109 -22.75 7.17 -4.86
N SER A 110 -23.20 6.09 -4.24
CA SER A 110 -23.59 6.02 -2.83
C SER A 110 -22.62 6.75 -1.92
N GLN A 111 -23.13 7.68 -1.10
CA GLN A 111 -22.37 8.34 -0.04
C GLN A 111 -22.56 7.65 1.31
N LYS A 112 -23.10 6.43 1.30
CA LYS A 112 -23.35 5.66 2.52
C LYS A 112 -22.05 5.33 3.22
N MET A 113 -21.90 5.81 4.44
CA MET A 113 -20.77 5.50 5.31
C MET A 113 -21.13 4.35 6.25
N VAL A 114 -20.26 3.35 6.35
CA VAL A 114 -20.43 2.18 7.20
C VAL A 114 -19.24 2.06 8.13
N HIS A 115 -19.51 1.76 9.40
CA HIS A 115 -18.47 1.49 10.37
C HIS A 115 -17.82 0.13 10.11
N VAL A 116 -16.51 0.12 9.89
CA VAL A 116 -15.72 -1.08 9.61
C VAL A 116 -14.58 -1.17 10.62
N LYS A 117 -14.41 -2.35 11.19
CA LYS A 117 -13.34 -2.67 12.13
C LYS A 117 -12.68 -3.98 11.72
N PHE A 118 -11.36 -3.97 11.57
CA PHE A 118 -10.58 -5.18 11.33
C PHE A 118 -9.21 -5.11 11.98
N ALA A 119 -8.67 -6.30 12.26
CA ALA A 119 -7.30 -6.51 12.71
C ALA A 119 -6.74 -7.71 11.94
N LEU A 120 -5.67 -7.49 11.18
CA LEU A 120 -5.10 -8.47 10.27
C LEU A 120 -3.62 -8.66 10.56
N MET A 121 -3.12 -9.87 10.27
CA MET A 121 -1.70 -10.18 10.31
C MET A 121 -1.22 -10.45 8.89
N TRP A 122 -0.34 -9.58 8.39
CA TRP A 122 0.32 -9.78 7.10
C TRP A 122 1.63 -10.53 7.32
N ARG A 123 1.86 -11.58 6.53
CA ARG A 123 3.10 -12.37 6.53
C ARG A 123 3.53 -12.66 5.10
N ALA A 124 4.70 -12.15 4.72
CA ALA A 124 5.36 -12.58 3.49
C ALA A 124 5.80 -14.04 3.62
N THR A 125 5.55 -14.84 2.58
CA THR A 125 6.04 -16.22 2.48
C THR A 125 7.45 -16.30 1.90
N THR A 126 7.91 -15.22 1.26
CA THR A 126 9.24 -15.10 0.65
C THR A 126 10.11 -14.11 1.40
N ASP A 127 11.39 -14.09 1.05
CA ASP A 127 12.30 -13.01 1.42
C ASP A 127 11.91 -11.69 0.74
N ALA A 128 12.39 -10.58 1.32
CA ALA A 128 12.34 -9.27 0.67
C ALA A 128 13.08 -9.33 -0.67
N PHE A 129 12.46 -8.75 -1.69
CA PHE A 129 12.95 -8.68 -3.06
C PHE A 129 13.18 -7.21 -3.44
N ASP A 130 14.32 -6.92 -4.05
CA ASP A 130 14.67 -5.61 -4.57
C ASP A 130 14.94 -5.67 -6.06
N PHE A 131 14.15 -4.90 -6.82
CA PHE A 131 14.25 -4.83 -8.27
C PHE A 131 15.61 -4.34 -8.76
N LEU A 132 16.35 -3.57 -7.96
CA LEU A 132 17.66 -3.03 -8.35
C LEU A 132 18.80 -4.04 -8.17
N SER A 133 18.70 -4.92 -7.16
CA SER A 133 19.79 -5.84 -6.80
C SER A 133 19.49 -7.31 -7.09
N ASP A 134 18.23 -7.73 -7.07
CA ASP A 134 17.83 -9.13 -7.31
C ASP A 134 17.51 -9.42 -8.80
N ILE A 135 17.42 -8.40 -9.68
CA ILE A 135 17.17 -8.58 -11.12
C ILE A 135 18.48 -8.50 -11.92
N ASN A 136 18.63 -9.40 -12.90
CA ASN A 136 19.72 -9.30 -13.87
C ASN A 136 19.43 -8.19 -14.90
N ASN A 137 20.14 -7.07 -14.76
CA ASN A 137 20.02 -5.92 -15.65
C ASN A 137 20.18 -6.24 -17.14
N LYS A 138 21.02 -7.21 -17.51
CA LYS A 138 21.18 -7.62 -18.92
C LYS A 138 19.93 -8.28 -19.46
N ILE A 139 19.31 -9.15 -18.65
CA ILE A 139 18.07 -9.83 -19.02
C ILE A 139 16.94 -8.81 -19.14
N LEU A 140 16.82 -7.89 -18.18
CA LEU A 140 15.82 -6.81 -18.21
C LEU A 140 16.00 -5.93 -19.46
N ALA A 141 17.21 -5.44 -19.73
CA ALA A 141 17.51 -4.60 -20.88
C ALA A 141 17.25 -5.33 -22.21
N THR A 142 17.63 -6.61 -22.31
CA THR A 142 17.36 -7.42 -23.51
C THR A 142 15.86 -7.64 -23.71
N GLY A 143 15.11 -7.87 -22.64
CA GLY A 143 13.66 -7.97 -22.67
C GLY A 143 13.05 -6.68 -23.20
N LEU A 144 13.37 -5.54 -22.59
CA LEU A 144 12.88 -4.21 -23.00
C LEU A 144 13.22 -3.88 -24.46
N ALA A 145 14.42 -4.21 -24.93
CA ALA A 145 14.82 -3.97 -26.32
C ALA A 145 14.05 -4.84 -27.32
N LYS A 146 13.55 -6.01 -26.91
CA LYS A 146 12.77 -6.94 -27.75
C LYS A 146 11.26 -6.68 -27.69
N VAL A 147 10.78 -5.87 -26.74
CA VAL A 147 9.37 -5.49 -26.66
C VAL A 147 9.00 -4.65 -27.89
N LYS A 148 7.85 -4.96 -28.50
CA LYS A 148 7.28 -4.14 -29.58
C LYS A 148 6.55 -2.95 -28.94
N TRP A 149 7.20 -1.80 -28.90
CA TRP A 149 6.69 -0.55 -28.30
C TRP A 149 5.65 0.19 -29.15
N ASN A 150 5.35 -0.33 -30.34
CA ASN A 150 4.44 0.25 -31.34
C ASN A 150 2.97 0.41 -30.89
N THR A 151 2.62 -0.06 -29.69
CA THR A 151 1.25 0.05 -29.13
C THR A 151 1.15 1.07 -27.99
N TYR A 152 2.27 1.57 -27.46
CA TYR A 152 2.31 2.52 -26.33
C TYR A 152 3.45 3.51 -26.54
N LEU A 153 3.21 4.49 -27.42
CA LEU A 153 4.06 5.69 -27.45
C LEU A 153 3.60 6.59 -26.31
N PRO A 154 4.46 6.93 -25.33
CA PRO A 154 4.13 8.00 -24.40
C PRO A 154 3.85 9.28 -25.21
N PRO A 155 2.90 10.14 -24.79
CA PRO A 155 2.70 11.42 -25.44
C PRO A 155 4.03 12.18 -25.37
N VAL A 156 4.63 12.40 -26.55
CA VAL A 156 5.80 13.24 -26.68
C VAL A 156 5.25 14.65 -26.82
N GLU A 157 5.29 15.42 -25.74
CA GLU A 157 5.16 16.89 -25.80
C GLU A 157 6.48 17.52 -26.25
#